data_AF-A0AAW4BNS8-F1
#
_entry.id   AF-A0AAW4BNS8-F1
#
_cell.length_a   1.000
_cell.length_b   1.000
_cell.length_c   1.000
_cell.angle_alpha   90.00
_cell.angle_beta   90.00
_cell.angle_gamma   90.00
#
_symmetry.space_group_name_H-M   'P 1'
#
loop_
_entity.id
_entity.type
_entity.pdbx_description
1 polymer ?
#
loop_
_entity_poly.entity_id
_entity_poly.type
_entity_poly.pdbx_seq_one_letter_code
_entity_poly.pdbx_strand_id
1 'polypeptide(L)'
;KYLIFEYWLSKQLRIRKTPEINSEHSADSTHNLEQECLVLLKQGLSISAISKRTGKSRTYVKSVAYAFGMEDLFDPTKLKSSVRERVIALAWRGFHRS
;
A
#
# COMPACT_ATOMS: atom_id res chain seq x y z
N LYS A 1 -25.30 17.12 -25.95
CA LYS A 1 -25.71 15.73 -25.59
C LYS A 1 -24.89 15.22 -24.38
N TYR A 2 -24.78 16.02 -23.31
CA TYR A 2 -24.06 15.65 -22.08
C TYR A 2 -24.78 16.10 -20.80
N LEU A 3 -26.03 16.57 -20.94
CA LEU A 3 -26.81 17.19 -19.85
C LEU A 3 -26.99 16.24 -18.66
N ILE A 4 -27.18 14.95 -18.95
CA ILE A 4 -27.34 13.90 -17.92
C ILE A 4 -26.03 13.64 -17.18
N PHE A 5 -24.90 13.67 -17.89
CA PHE A 5 -23.58 13.43 -17.31
C PHE A 5 -23.15 14.61 -16.42
N GLU A 6 -23.36 15.85 -16.88
CA GLU A 6 -23.10 17.03 -16.06
C GLU A 6 -24.04 17.12 -14.85
N TYR A 7 -25.31 16.79 -15.02
CA TYR A 7 -26.26 16.69 -13.91
C TYR A 7 -25.81 15.66 -12.87
N TRP A 8 -25.33 14.49 -13.30
CA TRP A 8 -24.79 13.47 -12.41
C TRP A 8 -23.55 13.94 -11.64
N LEU A 9 -22.60 14.61 -12.31
CA LEU A 9 -21.42 15.20 -11.67
C LEU A 9 -21.78 16.30 -10.66
N SER A 10 -22.77 17.13 -10.97
CA SER A 10 -23.23 18.21 -10.07
C SER A 10 -23.78 17.67 -8.73
N LYS A 11 -24.33 16.46 -8.72
CA LYS A 11 -24.79 15.79 -7.48
C LYS A 11 -23.65 15.27 -6.63
N GLN A 12 -22.52 14.87 -7.24
CA GLN A 12 -21.33 14.37 -6.54
C GLN A 12 -20.55 15.50 -5.84
N LEU A 13 -20.52 16.70 -6.43
CA LEU A 13 -19.78 17.85 -5.89
C LEU A 13 -20.29 18.32 -4.51
N ARG A 14 -21.54 18.01 -4.14
CA ARG A 14 -22.10 18.36 -2.81
C ARG A 14 -21.73 17.37 -1.69
N ILE A 15 -21.13 16.22 -2.03
CA ILE A 15 -20.83 15.16 -1.05
C ILE A 15 -19.42 15.31 -0.46
N ARG A 16 -18.58 16.19 -1.01
CA ARG A 16 -17.28 16.53 -0.41
C ARG A 16 -17.44 17.52 0.74
N LYS A 17 -18.13 17.12 1.81
CA LYS A 17 -17.60 17.48 3.13
C LYS A 17 -16.29 16.70 3.23
N THR A 18 -15.17 17.38 3.06
CA THR A 18 -13.89 16.86 3.55
C THR A 18 -14.15 16.40 4.99
N PRO A 19 -13.90 15.12 5.33
CA PRO A 19 -13.86 14.79 6.73
C PRO A 19 -12.83 15.73 7.34
N GLU A 20 -13.23 16.48 8.36
CA GLU A 20 -12.28 17.17 9.21
C GLU A 20 -11.38 16.06 9.75
N ILE A 21 -10.18 15.97 9.18
CA ILE A 21 -9.13 15.15 9.74
C ILE A 21 -8.78 15.90 11.01
N ASN A 22 -9.38 15.50 12.12
CA ASN A 22 -8.94 15.86 13.45
C ASN A 22 -7.53 15.28 13.60
N SER A 23 -6.55 15.99 13.07
CA SER A 23 -5.13 15.71 13.27
C SER A 23 -4.73 16.31 14.60
N GLU A 24 -5.31 15.80 15.68
CA GLU A 24 -4.68 15.81 17.00
C GLU A 24 -3.60 14.73 17.03
N HIS A 25 -2.65 14.80 16.09
CA HIS A 25 -1.44 14.01 16.19
C HIS A 25 -0.38 14.91 16.81
N SER A 26 -0.15 14.72 18.11
CA SER A 26 1.08 15.19 18.74
C SER A 26 2.26 14.62 17.94
N ALA A 27 3.22 15.47 17.58
CA ALA A 27 4.41 15.08 16.82
C ALA A 27 5.19 13.94 17.50
N ASP A 28 5.04 13.78 18.81
CA ASP A 28 5.61 12.66 19.57
C ASP A 28 4.98 11.31 19.20
N SER A 29 3.68 11.27 18.87
CA SER A 29 3.00 10.02 18.50
C SER A 29 3.47 9.47 17.15
N THR A 30 3.81 10.34 16.20
CA THR A 30 4.28 9.93 14.87
C THR A 30 5.69 9.37 14.93
N HIS A 31 6.59 10.01 15.69
CA HIS A 31 7.95 9.53 15.86
C HIS A 31 8.00 8.14 16.50
N ASN A 32 7.15 7.91 17.52
CA ASN A 32 7.06 6.59 18.18
C ASN A 32 6.60 5.48 17.21
N LEU A 33 5.67 5.79 16.30
CA LEU A 33 5.16 4.82 15.32
C LEU A 33 6.18 4.51 14.21
N GLU A 34 6.96 5.49 13.79
CA GLU A 34 8.07 5.27 12.85
C GLU A 34 9.14 4.37 13.48
N GLN A 35 9.50 4.66 14.74
CA GLN A 35 10.44 3.83 15.51
C GLN A 35 9.95 2.38 15.63
N GLU A 36 8.66 2.19 15.93
CA GLU A 36 8.05 0.87 16.00
C GLU A 36 8.12 0.14 14.65
N CYS A 37 7.77 0.83 13.55
CA CYS A 37 7.89 0.28 12.20
C CYS A 37 9.32 -0.16 11.89
N LEU A 38 10.32 0.65 12.26
CA LEU A 38 11.73 0.32 12.04
C LEU A 38 12.19 -0.91 12.83
N VAL A 39 11.79 -1.03 14.09
CA VAL A 39 12.11 -2.21 14.90
C VAL A 39 11.52 -3.47 14.25
N LEU A 40 10.27 -3.42 13.79
CA LEU A 40 9.62 -4.55 13.14
C LEU A 40 10.23 -4.88 11.77
N LEU A 41 10.64 -3.88 11.00
CA LEU A 41 11.36 -4.07 9.73
C LEU A 41 12.72 -4.76 9.96
N LYS A 42 13.47 -4.34 10.98
CA LYS A 42 14.75 -4.98 11.36
C LYS A 42 14.58 -6.42 11.85
N GLN A 43 13.42 -6.78 12.38
CA GLN A 43 13.06 -8.15 12.73
C GLN A 43 12.71 -9.02 11.49
N GLY A 44 12.68 -8.44 10.29
CA GLY A 44 12.36 -9.16 9.05
C GLY A 44 10.85 -9.40 8.85
N LEU A 45 9.99 -8.68 9.56
CA LEU A 45 8.54 -8.78 9.36
C LEU A 45 8.14 -8.15 8.02
N SER A 46 7.23 -8.82 7.30
CA SER A 46 6.70 -8.29 6.05
C SER A 46 5.90 -6.99 6.27
N ILE A 47 5.89 -6.10 5.28
CA ILE A 47 5.06 -4.86 5.29
C ILE A 47 3.61 -5.15 5.67
N SER A 48 3.03 -6.24 5.15
CA SER A 48 1.64 -6.61 5.43
C SER A 48 1.42 -6.99 6.90
N ALA A 49 2.38 -7.66 7.53
CA ALA A 49 2.31 -8.00 8.95
C ALA A 49 2.46 -6.74 9.83
N ILE A 50 3.41 -5.87 9.48
CA ILE A 50 3.63 -4.60 10.18
C ILE A 50 2.39 -3.72 10.08
N SER A 51 1.81 -3.57 8.88
CA SER A 51 0.58 -2.81 8.66
C SER A 51 -0.59 -3.29 9.52
N LYS A 52 -0.76 -4.62 9.67
CA LYS A 52 -1.79 -5.18 10.57
C LYS A 52 -1.50 -4.89 12.04
N ARG A 53 -0.23 -4.86 12.44
CA ARG A 53 0.19 -4.67 13.83
C ARG A 53 0.14 -3.20 14.26
N THR A 54 0.60 -2.29 13.41
CA THR A 54 0.67 -0.84 13.71
C THR A 54 -0.60 -0.08 13.33
N GLY A 55 -1.53 -0.73 12.61
CA GLY A 55 -2.75 -0.08 12.10
C GLY A 55 -2.51 0.91 10.96
N LYS A 56 -1.26 1.04 10.48
CA LYS A 56 -0.90 1.93 9.38
C LYS A 56 -1.01 1.22 8.03
N SER A 57 -1.13 2.00 6.96
CA SER A 57 -1.18 1.46 5.61
C SER A 57 0.15 0.80 5.22
N ARG A 58 0.09 -0.13 4.27
CA ARG A 58 1.29 -0.74 3.69
C ARG A 58 2.22 0.28 3.04
N THR A 59 1.64 1.30 2.40
CA THR A 59 2.40 2.38 1.76
C THR A 59 3.12 3.25 2.77
N TYR A 60 2.53 3.49 3.95
CA TYR A 60 3.18 4.20 5.04
C TYR A 60 4.40 3.42 5.58
N VAL A 61 4.24 2.12 5.86
CA VAL A 61 5.37 1.29 6.31
C VAL A 61 6.49 1.29 5.27
N LYS A 62 6.12 1.24 3.98
CA LYS A 62 7.08 1.32 2.87
C LYS A 62 7.80 2.68 2.85
N SER A 63 7.09 3.79 3.04
CA SER A 63 7.72 5.12 3.07
C SER A 63 8.68 5.29 4.24
N VAL A 64 8.36 4.73 5.41
CA VAL A 64 9.28 4.72 6.56
C VAL A 64 10.55 3.95 6.20
N ALA A 65 10.43 2.76 5.59
CA ALA A 65 11.61 2.00 5.19
C ALA A 65 12.51 2.76 4.19
N TYR A 66 11.92 3.43 3.19
CA TYR A 66 12.66 4.30 2.27
C TYR A 66 13.37 5.46 3.01
N ALA A 67 12.68 6.14 3.91
CA ALA A 67 13.24 7.28 4.65
C ALA A 67 14.47 6.90 5.49
N PHE A 68 14.58 5.64 5.90
CA PHE A 68 15.71 5.12 6.69
C PHE A 68 16.68 4.26 5.86
N GLY A 69 16.65 4.35 4.53
CA GLY A 69 17.61 3.68 3.64
C GLY A 69 17.49 2.16 3.59
N MET A 70 16.31 1.61 3.91
CA MET A 70 16.02 0.17 3.91
C MET A 70 15.43 -0.29 2.56
N GLU A 71 15.97 0.22 1.46
CA GLU A 71 15.46 0.03 0.09
C GLU A 71 15.61 -1.40 -0.40
N ASP A 72 16.74 -2.02 -0.07
CA ASP A 72 17.12 -3.39 -0.45
C ASP A 72 16.08 -4.45 -0.01
N LEU A 73 15.30 -4.17 1.04
CA LEU A 73 14.21 -5.05 1.50
C LEU A 73 13.10 -5.21 0.46
N PHE A 74 12.99 -4.28 -0.48
CA PHE A 74 11.95 -4.26 -1.51
C PHE A 74 12.48 -4.58 -2.89
N ASP A 75 13.73 -5.01 -2.99
CA ASP A 75 14.29 -5.41 -4.26
C ASP A 75 13.46 -6.54 -4.86
N PRO A 76 13.06 -6.40 -6.14
CA PRO A 76 12.27 -7.42 -6.80
C PRO A 76 13.08 -8.72 -6.81
N THR A 77 12.57 -9.71 -6.08
CA THR A 77 13.22 -11.01 -6.03
C THR A 77 13.13 -11.66 -7.41
N LYS A 78 14.25 -12.22 -7.89
CA LYS A 78 14.21 -13.02 -9.11
C LYS A 78 13.25 -14.19 -8.90
N LEU A 79 12.31 -14.35 -9.83
CA LEU A 79 11.39 -15.48 -9.84
C LEU A 79 12.18 -16.78 -9.91
N LYS A 80 11.83 -17.74 -9.04
CA LYS A 80 12.36 -19.11 -9.13
C LYS A 80 11.95 -19.74 -10.46
N SER A 81 12.83 -20.52 -11.08
CA SER A 81 12.57 -21.22 -12.35
C SER A 81 11.25 -22.01 -12.32
N SER A 82 10.99 -22.72 -11.21
CA SER A 82 9.75 -23.48 -11.01
C SER A 82 8.48 -22.62 -11.06
N VAL A 83 8.52 -21.40 -10.52
CA VAL A 83 7.37 -20.48 -10.58
C VAL A 83 7.17 -19.99 -12.01
N ARG A 84 8.27 -19.68 -12.71
CA ARG A 84 8.23 -19.25 -14.12
C ARG A 84 7.62 -20.33 -15.02
N GLU A 85 8.07 -21.57 -14.88
CA GLU A 85 7.53 -22.72 -15.63
C GLU A 85 6.04 -22.91 -15.38
N ARG A 86 5.60 -22.80 -14.13
CA ARG A 86 4.17 -22.90 -13.78
C ARG A 86 3.34 -21.79 -14.41
N VAL A 87 3.84 -20.55 -14.41
CA VAL A 87 3.17 -19.42 -15.05
C VAL A 87 3.08 -19.64 -16.57
N ILE A 88 4.14 -20.13 -17.21
CA ILE A 88 4.13 -20.48 -18.64
C ILE A 88 3.09 -21.57 -18.93
N ALA A 89 3.04 -22.63 -18.12
CA ALA A 89 2.06 -23.70 -18.29
C ALA A 89 0.61 -23.21 -18.13
N LEU A 90 0.34 -22.32 -17.17
CA LEU A 90 -0.98 -21.69 -17.00
C LEU A 90 -1.33 -20.80 -18.19
N ALA A 91 -0.36 -20.05 -18.70
CA ALA A 91 -0.56 -19.21 -19.89
C ALA A 91 -0.93 -20.06 -21.11
N TRP A 92 -0.24 -21.18 -21.35
CA TRP A 92 -0.59 -22.14 -22.40
C TRP A 92 -2.01 -22.70 -22.26
N ARG A 93 -2.47 -22.91 -21.02
CA ARG A 93 -3.84 -23.35 -20.72
C ARG A 93 -4.90 -22.24 -20.83
N GLY A 94 -4.50 -21.02 -21.18
CA GLY A 94 -5.43 -19.91 -21.40
C GLY A 94 -5.91 -19.18 -20.15
N PHE A 95 -5.31 -19.41 -18.97
CA PHE A 95 -5.71 -18.73 -17.71
C PHE A 95 -5.55 -17.20 -17.72
N HIS A 96 -4.86 -16.64 -18.73
CA HIS A 96 -4.72 -15.20 -18.92
C HIS A 96 -5.80 -14.59 -19.84
N ARG A 97 -6.65 -15.43 -20.45
CA ARG A 97 -7.64 -15.02 -21.47
C ARG A 97 -9.06 -14.92 -20.92
N SER A 98 -9.25 -15.22 -19.64
CA SER A 98 -10.51 -15.14 -18.88
C SER A 98 -10.68 -13.77 -18.24
#